data_AF-A0A947A2G6-F1
#
_entry.id   AF-A0A947A2G6-F1
#
_cell.length_a   1.000
_cell.length_b   1.000
_cell.length_c   1.000
_cell.angle_alpha   90.00
_cell.angle_beta   90.00
_cell.angle_gamma   90.00
#
_symmetry.space_group_name_H-M   'P 1'
#
loop_
_entity.id
_entity.type
_entity.pdbx_description
1 polymer ?
#
loop_
_entity_poly.entity_id
_entity_poly.type
_entity_poly.pdbx_seq_one_letter_code
_entity_poly.pdbx_strand_id
1 'polypeptide(L)'
;EQDSAKKKIVPRSKDRNVPKMEVDLHIHQLVPSTRGMSNYDMLNLQLETAKRQLEFAMRKRIQKVVFIHGKGAGVLQEELKYLFGRYDNLKYYDADYRKYGIGATEVYIFQNPK
;
A
#
# COMPACT_ATOMS: atom_id res chain seq x y z
N GLU A 1 -4.60 26.90 23.12
CA GLU A 1 -3.85 26.52 21.92
C GLU A 1 -4.37 25.19 21.43
N GLN A 2 -4.79 25.15 20.16
CA GLN A 2 -5.31 23.96 19.45
C GLN A 2 -4.13 22.95 19.33
N ASP A 3 -4.29 21.63 19.20
CA ASP A 3 -4.80 21.03 17.98
C ASP A 3 -4.92 19.49 18.06
N SER A 4 -5.98 18.98 17.43
CA SER A 4 -6.08 17.68 16.74
C SER A 4 -6.04 16.35 17.51
N ALA A 5 -7.20 16.01 18.08
CA ALA A 5 -7.63 14.62 18.26
C ALA A 5 -7.74 13.92 16.89
N LYS A 6 -6.76 13.06 16.56
CA LYS A 6 -6.82 12.14 15.42
C LYS A 6 -8.04 11.21 15.57
N LYS A 7 -9.14 11.54 14.88
CA LYS A 7 -10.33 10.67 14.78
C LYS A 7 -9.92 9.33 14.18
N LYS A 8 -9.86 8.29 15.01
CA LYS A 8 -9.77 6.90 14.55
C LYS A 8 -11.05 6.58 13.78
N ILE A 9 -10.97 6.58 12.45
CA ILE A 9 -12.05 6.09 11.58
C ILE A 9 -12.08 4.56 11.76
N VAL A 10 -12.93 4.09 12.66
CA VAL A 10 -13.19 2.65 12.83
C VAL A 10 -13.98 2.20 11.60
N PRO A 11 -13.49 1.25 10.79
CA PRO A 11 -14.23 0.80 9.61
C PRO A 11 -15.55 0.16 10.06
N ARG A 12 -16.67 0.64 9.50
CA ARG A 12 -18.00 0.06 9.75
C ARG A 12 -17.99 -1.40 9.31
N SER A 13 -18.67 -2.27 10.05
CA SER A 13 -18.72 -3.73 9.87
C SER A 13 -19.01 -4.25 8.45
N LYS A 14 -19.54 -3.43 7.54
CA LYS A 14 -19.74 -3.77 6.11
C LYS A 14 -18.43 -3.82 5.30
N ASP A 15 -17.36 -3.19 5.79
CA ASP A 15 -16.06 -3.13 5.11
C ASP A 15 -15.24 -4.44 5.19
N ARG A 16 -15.62 -5.37 6.08
CA ARG A 16 -14.88 -6.63 6.32
C ARG A 16 -14.96 -7.63 5.16
N ASN A 17 -15.98 -7.53 4.30
CA ASN A 17 -16.23 -8.49 3.21
C ASN A 17 -15.87 -7.96 1.81
N VAL A 18 -15.26 -6.78 1.71
CA VAL A 18 -14.77 -6.30 0.42
C VAL A 18 -13.58 -7.16 0.00
N PRO A 19 -13.59 -7.78 -1.21
CA PRO A 19 -12.43 -8.49 -1.73
C PRO A 19 -11.22 -7.56 -1.72
N LYS A 20 -10.20 -7.92 -0.94
CA LYS A 20 -8.96 -7.18 -0.84
C LYS A 20 -7.91 -7.82 -1.74
N MET A 21 -7.25 -7.00 -2.55
CA MET A 21 -6.09 -7.41 -3.31
C MET A 21 -4.85 -7.28 -2.41
N GLU A 22 -4.07 -8.35 -2.27
CA GLU A 22 -2.80 -8.31 -1.53
C GLU A 22 -1.64 -8.31 -2.53
N VAL A 23 -0.68 -7.42 -2.32
CA VAL A 23 0.49 -7.25 -3.19
C VAL A 23 1.73 -7.36 -2.32
N ASP A 24 2.50 -8.43 -2.51
CA ASP A 24 3.78 -8.59 -1.85
C ASP A 24 4.88 -7.86 -2.64
N LEU A 25 5.53 -6.90 -1.99
CA LEU A 25 6.61 -6.09 -2.54
C LEU A 25 7.98 -6.53 -2.00
N HIS A 26 8.10 -7.61 -1.22
CA HIS A 26 9.43 -8.13 -0.89
C HIS A 26 10.16 -8.49 -2.17
N ILE A 27 11.43 -8.06 -2.30
CA ILE A 27 12.19 -8.20 -3.55
C ILE A 27 12.26 -9.66 -4.05
N HIS A 28 12.33 -10.63 -3.13
CA HIS A 28 12.34 -12.07 -3.44
C HIS A 28 11.03 -12.58 -4.06
N GLN A 29 9.93 -11.84 -3.93
CA GLN A 29 8.67 -12.14 -4.62
C GLN A 29 8.62 -11.51 -6.01
N LEU A 30 9.45 -10.51 -6.28
CA LEU A 30 9.48 -9.78 -7.55
C LEU A 30 10.52 -10.35 -8.52
N VAL A 31 11.63 -10.88 -7.99
CA VAL A 31 12.72 -11.46 -8.78
C VAL A 31 13.24 -12.74 -8.14
N PRO A 32 13.72 -13.71 -8.95
CA PRO A 32 14.30 -14.95 -8.44
C PRO A 32 15.68 -14.75 -7.78
N SER A 33 16.38 -13.66 -8.09
CA SER A 33 17.69 -13.33 -7.53
C SER A 33 17.94 -11.83 -7.56
N THR A 34 18.58 -11.31 -6.51
CA THR A 34 19.01 -9.91 -6.38
C THR A 34 20.48 -9.69 -6.74
N ARG A 35 21.18 -10.73 -7.20
CA ARG A 35 22.60 -10.67 -7.50
C ARG A 35 22.87 -9.64 -8.61
N GLY A 36 23.68 -8.63 -8.30
CA GLY A 36 24.03 -7.56 -9.22
C GLY A 36 23.05 -6.37 -9.22
N MET A 37 21.99 -6.41 -8.40
CA MET A 37 21.10 -5.26 -8.20
C MET A 37 21.66 -4.37 -7.09
N SER A 38 21.64 -3.06 -7.30
CA SER A 38 21.86 -2.10 -6.22
C SER A 38 20.60 -1.99 -5.35
N ASN A 39 20.73 -1.42 -4.15
CA ASN A 39 19.60 -1.10 -3.30
C ASN A 39 18.61 -0.15 -3.99
N TYR A 40 19.11 0.76 -4.81
CA TYR A 40 18.30 1.67 -5.61
C TYR A 40 17.48 0.93 -6.66
N ASP A 41 18.09 -0.04 -7.36
CA ASP A 41 17.38 -0.85 -8.37
C ASP A 41 16.27 -1.69 -7.73
N MET A 42 16.55 -2.29 -6.58
CA MET A 42 15.56 -3.05 -5.82
C MET A 42 14.40 -2.16 -5.39
N LEU A 43 14.69 -1.00 -4.81
CA LEU A 43 13.67 -0.04 -4.37
C LEU A 43 12.80 0.42 -5.53
N ASN A 44 13.41 0.80 -6.66
CA ASN A 44 12.67 1.23 -7.84
C ASN A 44 11.77 0.14 -8.41
N LEU A 45 12.26 -1.10 -8.48
CA LEU A 45 11.44 -2.22 -8.94
C LEU A 45 10.22 -2.44 -8.04
N GLN A 46 10.40 -2.32 -6.72
CA GLN A 46 9.31 -2.41 -5.75
C GLN A 46 8.29 -1.28 -5.96
N LEU A 47 8.75 -0.04 -6.12
CA LEU A 47 7.89 1.13 -6.35
C LEU A 47 7.13 1.08 -7.68
N GLU A 48 7.80 0.69 -8.76
CA GLU A 48 7.16 0.48 -10.06
C GLU A 48 6.08 -0.59 -9.98
N THR A 49 6.38 -1.69 -9.27
CA THR A 49 5.40 -2.76 -9.07
C THR A 49 4.22 -2.27 -8.25
N ALA A 50 4.44 -1.52 -7.17
CA ALA A 50 3.38 -0.93 -6.38
C ALA A 50 2.48 -0.01 -7.22
N LYS A 51 3.07 0.87 -8.04
CA LYS A 51 2.35 1.75 -8.96
C LYS A 51 1.52 0.96 -9.97
N ARG A 52 2.12 -0.03 -10.64
CA ARG A 52 1.42 -0.88 -11.62
C ARG A 52 0.22 -1.60 -11.00
N GLN A 53 0.38 -2.14 -9.80
CA GLN A 53 -0.69 -2.85 -9.11
C GLN A 53 -1.79 -1.91 -8.60
N LEU A 54 -1.41 -0.71 -8.13
CA LEU A 54 -2.38 0.32 -7.76
C LEU A 54 -3.25 0.73 -8.96
N GLU A 55 -2.62 1.04 -10.10
CA GLU A 55 -3.34 1.39 -11.34
C GLU A 55 -4.21 0.23 -11.83
N PHE A 56 -3.72 -1.01 -11.73
CA PHE A 56 -4.52 -2.19 -12.02
C PHE A 56 -5.77 -2.27 -11.15
N ALA A 57 -5.63 -2.08 -9.83
CA ALA A 57 -6.74 -2.07 -8.89
C ALA A 57 -7.75 -0.96 -9.21
N MET A 58 -7.28 0.26 -9.52
CA MET A 58 -8.13 1.37 -9.95
C MET A 58 -8.94 1.01 -11.20
N ARG A 59 -8.29 0.48 -12.25
CA ARG A 59 -8.96 0.07 -13.51
C ARG A 59 -9.97 -1.05 -13.28
N LYS A 60 -9.66 -2.00 -12.40
CA LYS A 60 -10.54 -3.13 -12.06
C LYS A 60 -11.59 -2.78 -11.02
N ARG A 61 -11.66 -1.53 -10.57
CA ARG A 61 -12.58 -1.05 -9.52
C ARG A 61 -12.46 -1.85 -8.22
N ILE A 62 -11.25 -2.33 -7.93
CA ILE A 62 -10.94 -2.96 -6.65
C ILE A 62 -10.80 -1.83 -5.63
N GLN A 63 -11.64 -1.85 -4.60
CA GLN A 63 -11.69 -0.76 -3.61
C GLN A 63 -10.58 -0.84 -2.57
N LYS A 64 -10.02 -2.03 -2.31
CA LYS A 64 -9.02 -2.23 -1.26
C LYS A 64 -7.82 -3.01 -1.75
N VAL A 65 -6.64 -2.46 -1.51
CA VAL A 65 -5.35 -3.08 -1.81
C VAL A 65 -4.47 -3.02 -0.57
N VAL A 66 -3.82 -4.13 -0.22
CA VAL A 66 -2.84 -4.19 0.87
C VAL A 66 -1.46 -4.43 0.25
N PHE A 67 -0.56 -3.47 0.41
CA PHE A 67 0.83 -3.58 -0.02
C PHE A 67 1.70 -4.06 1.14
N ILE A 68 2.32 -5.22 1.00
CA ILE A 68 3.18 -5.84 2.01
C ILE A 68 4.63 -5.53 1.61
N HIS A 69 5.28 -4.62 2.33
CA HIS A 69 6.62 -4.11 1.99
C HIS A 69 7.70 -4.49 3.00
N GLY A 70 7.32 -5.08 4.14
CA GLY A 70 8.23 -5.52 5.19
C GLY A 70 8.52 -4.41 6.22
N LYS A 71 9.27 -4.72 7.27
CA LYS A 71 9.57 -3.74 8.33
C LYS A 71 10.75 -2.83 7.95
N GLY A 72 11.84 -3.44 7.48
CA GLY A 72 13.03 -2.76 6.96
C GLY A 72 13.51 -1.56 7.77
N ALA A 73 14.14 -0.60 7.09
CA ALA A 73 14.51 0.71 7.63
C ALA A 73 13.41 1.78 7.39
N GLY A 74 12.24 1.40 6.85
CA GLY A 74 11.14 2.32 6.54
C GLY A 74 11.24 3.04 5.19
N VAL A 75 12.34 2.93 4.44
CA VAL A 75 12.53 3.63 3.16
C VAL A 75 11.43 3.31 2.14
N LEU A 76 11.12 2.03 1.91
CA LEU A 76 10.05 1.65 1.00
C LEU A 76 8.67 2.11 1.49
N GLN A 77 8.42 2.11 2.79
CA GLN A 77 7.17 2.63 3.36
C GLN A 77 7.00 4.13 3.07
N GLU A 78 8.06 4.90 3.25
CA GLU A 78 8.06 6.35 3.01
C GLU A 78 7.85 6.67 1.53
N GLU A 79 8.57 6.00 0.63
CA GLU A 79 8.37 6.13 -0.82
C GLU A 79 6.97 5.72 -1.28
N LEU A 80 6.38 4.68 -0.69
CA LEU A 80 4.98 4.32 -0.95
C LEU A 80 4.01 5.41 -0.49
N LYS A 81 4.25 6.06 0.65
CA LYS A 81 3.42 7.20 1.10
C LYS A 81 3.51 8.37 0.12
N TYR A 82 4.70 8.68 -0.38
CA TYR A 82 4.89 9.68 -1.43
C TYR A 82 4.16 9.30 -2.73
N LEU A 83 4.26 8.04 -3.15
CA LEU A 83 3.56 7.53 -4.34
C LEU A 83 2.05 7.67 -4.19
N PHE A 84 1.47 7.20 -3.07
CA PHE A 84 0.03 7.24 -2.82
C PHE A 84 -0.49 8.67 -2.65
N GLY A 85 0.31 9.55 -2.04
CA GLY A 85 -0.04 10.98 -1.88
C GLY A 85 -0.19 11.76 -3.20
N ARG A 86 0.21 11.18 -4.34
CA ARG A 86 -0.01 11.78 -5.68
C ARG A 86 -1.40 11.52 -6.25
N TYR A 87 -2.23 10.72 -5.59
CA TYR A 87 -3.56 10.34 -6.07
C TYR A 87 -4.64 10.92 -5.16
N ASP A 88 -5.53 11.74 -5.73
CA ASP A 88 -6.61 12.41 -4.96
C ASP A 88 -7.76 11.46 -4.60
N ASN A 89 -7.92 10.36 -5.36
CA ASN A 89 -9.03 9.43 -5.24
C ASN A 89 -8.72 8.21 -4.37
N LEU A 90 -7.75 8.30 -3.46
CA LEU A 90 -7.46 7.22 -2.51
C LEU A 90 -7.18 7.75 -1.10
N LYS A 91 -7.24 6.85 -0.13
CA LYS A 91 -6.70 7.02 1.23
C LYS A 91 -5.84 5.82 1.57
N TYR A 92 -4.84 6.02 2.42
CA TYR A 92 -3.96 4.95 2.86
C TYR A 92 -3.74 4.99 4.37
N TYR A 93 -3.56 3.81 4.96
CA TYR A 93 -3.39 3.60 6.40
C TYR A 93 -2.43 2.43 6.63
N ASP A 94 -1.94 2.30 7.87
CA ASP A 94 -1.28 1.05 8.27
C ASP A 94 -2.31 -0.10 8.20
N ALA A 95 -1.89 -1.23 7.63
CA ALA A 95 -2.75 -2.40 7.53
C ALA A 95 -3.02 -3.04 8.90
N ASP A 96 -3.93 -4.03 8.97
CA ASP A 96 -4.23 -4.73 10.21
C ASP A 96 -2.97 -5.32 10.86
N TYR A 97 -2.60 -4.77 12.02
CA TYR A 97 -1.40 -5.16 12.75
C TYR A 97 -1.40 -6.64 13.17
N ARG A 98 -2.56 -7.21 13.49
CA ARG A 98 -2.65 -8.63 13.90
C ARG A 98 -2.41 -9.56 12.71
N LYS A 99 -2.78 -9.14 11.50
CA LYS A 99 -2.59 -9.94 10.28
C LYS A 99 -1.22 -9.73 9.63
N TYR A 100 -0.72 -8.50 9.53
CA TYR A 100 0.49 -8.19 8.75
C TYR A 100 1.63 -7.55 9.56
N GLY A 101 1.39 -7.22 10.84
CA GLY A 101 2.34 -6.46 11.65
C GLY A 101 2.56 -5.03 11.12
N ILE A 102 3.78 -4.51 11.30
CA ILE A 102 4.18 -3.13 10.95
C ILE A 102 4.56 -2.99 9.45
N GLY A 103 4.58 -4.10 8.70
CA GLY A 103 5.18 -4.15 7.36
C GLY A 103 4.20 -4.07 6.20
N ALA A 104 3.01 -3.50 6.38
CA ALA A 104 2.01 -3.42 5.33
C ALA A 104 1.17 -2.14 5.39
N THR A 105 0.79 -1.65 4.22
CA THR A 105 -0.01 -0.44 4.03
C THR A 105 -1.29 -0.80 3.29
N GLU A 106 -2.44 -0.47 3.88
CA GLU A 106 -3.74 -0.62 3.23
C GLU A 106 -4.09 0.67 2.46
N VAL A 107 -4.50 0.51 1.21
CA VAL A 107 -4.95 1.58 0.33
C VAL A 107 -6.43 1.35 0.00
N TYR A 108 -7.25 2.33 0.31
CA TYR A 108 -8.66 2.41 -0.03
C TYR A 108 -8.85 3.36 -1.21
N ILE A 109 -9.37 2.84 -2.33
CA ILE A 109 -9.58 3.59 -3.57
C ILE A 109 -11.05 4.00 -3.65
N PHE A 110 -11.30 5.31 -3.72
CA PHE A 110 -12.62 5.85 -3.98
C PHE A 110 -12.94 5.76 -5.48
N GLN A 111 -14.04 5.10 -5.79
CA GLN A 111 -14.59 5.07 -7.13
C GLN A 111 -15.57 6.23 -7.24
N ASN A 112 -15.28 7.22 -8.09
CA ASN A 112 -16.29 8.22 -8.42
C ASN A 112 -17.44 7.50 -9.17
N PRO A 113 -18.70 7.72 -8.77
CA PRO A 113 -19.82 7.31 -9.60
C PRO A 113 -19.67 7.99 -10.97
N LYS A 114 -19.78 7.19 -12.05
CA LYS A 114 -19.85 7.73 -13.41
C LYS A 114 -21.08 8.59 -13.58
#